data_AF-A0A0E0C495-F1
#
_entry.id   AF-A0A0E0C495-F1
#
_cell.length_a   1.000
_cell.length_b   1.000
_cell.length_c   1.000
_cell.angle_alpha   90.00
_cell.angle_beta   90.00
_cell.angle_gamma   90.00
#
_symmetry.space_group_name_H-M   'P 1'
#
loop_
_entity.id
_entity.type
_entity.pdbx_description
1 polymer ?
#
loop_
_entity_poly.entity_id
_entity_poly.type
_entity_poly.pdbx_seq_one_letter_code
_entity_poly.pdbx_strand_id
1 'polypeptide(L)'
;MAAGSIVVDFPSMGAACCFSSLESLLRDSTSRFLAAVSAAPDPDLTNFRSLFSRVLNTYPDPPLEAVWFFSALSFHDNPGDLRSLLHLLSAFTASSRSAAKPLALLAPVVSELYHSAKPRREAEALVEAVLSYISICSSRAAPAAGDGAGAGADAGSLLPAFGELVKVWSVRHSRDRCPFQVLFPLVGEDSRRELMREGCSVAFLAGAVVAEAFLLRLCLKVQGAAGASRAELQKELRIWAVSSISVFQNQQFFGVLLNMLVNPPLPVYSLLSADDEILVRDVLYDALILVDYSFINKGAGVDQADSSLLPLFVSRLLITHDAINDARSKGDQGRAMSFMNAFFTSNIPTYFAKCATSQVGFNQLSKPAAITPQALLKWLVDLEDKGFKVFGENVSRIRERLMYDEVKNGYHSRMTHSDADLFFIDKQSGGEVMDTRAGEDEEAVEMETADNAFMAAAQSMKAMTNGMRKRKDCGAEDANVVKFVKYKVEDSSVKDYFLSANNGMSSGSEVENPQSDDEMEETD
;
A
#
# COMPACT_ATOMS: atom_id res chain seq x y z
N MET A 1 29.41 -51.55 -24.06
CA MET A 1 28.45 -50.83 -24.92
C MET A 1 28.50 -49.37 -24.51
N ALA A 2 28.82 -48.50 -25.44
CA ALA A 2 29.17 -47.10 -25.19
C ALA A 2 27.93 -46.28 -24.81
N ALA A 3 28.01 -45.52 -23.70
CA ALA A 3 27.10 -44.44 -23.38
C ALA A 3 27.54 -43.21 -24.19
N GLY A 4 26.72 -42.83 -25.17
CA GLY A 4 26.93 -41.62 -25.96
C GLY A 4 26.71 -40.39 -25.09
N SER A 5 27.78 -39.61 -24.90
CA SER A 5 27.72 -38.24 -24.42
C SER A 5 26.86 -37.43 -25.39
N ILE A 6 25.71 -36.91 -24.92
CA ILE A 6 24.96 -35.89 -25.65
C ILE A 6 25.71 -34.58 -25.43
N VAL A 7 26.69 -34.33 -26.29
CA VAL A 7 27.27 -33.00 -26.47
C VAL A 7 26.17 -32.13 -27.06
N VAL A 8 25.62 -31.23 -26.25
CA VAL A 8 24.78 -30.15 -26.76
C VAL A 8 25.72 -29.21 -27.49
N ASP A 9 25.80 -29.37 -28.82
CA ASP A 9 26.58 -28.49 -29.69
C ASP A 9 25.97 -27.08 -29.62
N PHE A 10 26.69 -26.17 -28.96
CA PHE A 10 26.39 -24.74 -29.00
C PHE A 10 27.02 -24.15 -30.26
N PRO A 11 26.30 -23.34 -31.06
CA PRO A 11 26.90 -22.67 -32.20
C PRO A 11 28.03 -21.75 -31.73
N SER A 12 29.21 -21.93 -32.33
CA SER A 12 30.40 -21.11 -32.05
C SER A 12 30.20 -19.65 -32.45
N MET A 13 31.10 -18.80 -31.96
CA MET A 13 31.21 -17.35 -32.15
C MET A 13 30.63 -16.85 -33.50
N GLY A 14 29.37 -16.40 -33.48
CA GLY A 14 28.66 -15.87 -34.64
C GLY A 14 27.17 -15.63 -34.39
N ALA A 15 26.57 -16.32 -33.40
CA ALA A 15 25.14 -16.27 -33.12
C ALA A 15 24.62 -14.98 -32.45
N ALA A 16 25.47 -13.97 -32.22
CA ALA A 16 24.98 -12.63 -31.87
C ALA A 16 24.09 -12.03 -32.98
N CYS A 17 24.20 -12.56 -34.20
CA CYS A 17 23.47 -12.12 -35.38
C CYS A 17 22.17 -12.91 -35.67
N CYS A 18 21.77 -13.87 -34.81
CA CYS A 18 20.63 -14.76 -35.11
C CYS A 18 19.32 -14.42 -34.38
N PHE A 19 19.30 -13.42 -33.51
CA PHE A 19 18.08 -13.00 -32.81
C PHE A 19 17.55 -11.70 -33.41
N SER A 20 16.31 -11.73 -33.87
CA SER A 20 15.61 -10.57 -34.44
C SER A 20 15.17 -9.56 -33.38
N SER A 21 15.12 -9.95 -32.10
CA SER A 21 14.75 -9.10 -30.97
C SER A 21 15.28 -9.63 -29.63
N LEU A 22 15.44 -8.75 -28.63
CA LEU A 22 15.78 -9.14 -27.24
C LEU A 22 14.80 -10.18 -26.67
N GLU A 23 13.52 -10.07 -27.02
CA GLU A 23 12.49 -11.01 -26.59
C GLU A 23 12.75 -12.44 -27.09
N SER A 24 13.12 -12.59 -28.37
CA SER A 24 13.44 -13.90 -28.95
C SER A 24 14.66 -14.53 -28.27
N LEU A 25 15.67 -13.72 -27.96
CA LEU A 25 16.86 -14.14 -27.24
C LEU A 25 16.53 -14.60 -25.81
N LEU A 26 15.72 -13.81 -25.08
CA LEU A 26 15.30 -14.15 -23.72
C LEU A 26 14.52 -15.48 -23.70
N ARG A 27 13.57 -15.66 -24.61
CA ARG A 27 12.75 -16.87 -24.67
C ARG A 27 13.58 -18.13 -24.94
N ASP A 28 14.47 -18.09 -25.93
CA ASP A 28 15.38 -19.21 -26.23
C ASP A 28 16.34 -19.46 -25.06
N SER A 29 16.93 -18.40 -24.49
CA SER A 29 17.88 -18.52 -23.37
C SER A 29 17.23 -19.10 -22.12
N THR A 30 16.01 -18.67 -21.78
CA THR A 30 15.23 -19.21 -20.67
C THR A 30 14.92 -20.69 -20.88
N SER A 31 14.47 -21.08 -22.08
CA SER A 31 14.15 -22.49 -22.36
C SER A 31 15.39 -23.40 -22.22
N ARG A 32 16.54 -22.98 -22.74
CA ARG A 32 17.80 -23.73 -22.66
C ARG A 32 18.35 -23.76 -21.25
N PHE A 33 18.23 -22.66 -20.52
CA PHE A 33 18.60 -22.60 -19.11
C PHE A 33 17.81 -23.63 -18.28
N LEU A 34 16.48 -23.65 -18.43
CA LEU A 34 15.62 -24.58 -17.70
C LEU A 34 15.93 -26.04 -18.05
N ALA A 35 16.20 -26.33 -19.33
CA ALA A 35 16.63 -27.65 -19.77
C ALA A 35 17.99 -28.05 -19.15
N ALA A 36 18.96 -27.13 -19.12
CA ALA A 36 20.29 -27.38 -18.55
C ALA A 36 20.23 -27.66 -17.04
N VAL A 37 19.50 -26.84 -16.28
CA VAL A 37 19.32 -27.03 -14.82
C VAL A 37 18.53 -28.30 -14.48
N SER A 38 17.63 -28.73 -15.36
CA SER A 38 16.90 -29.99 -15.17
C SER A 38 17.75 -31.22 -15.51
N ALA A 39 18.71 -31.08 -16.43
CA ALA A 39 19.55 -32.18 -16.89
C ALA A 39 20.75 -32.45 -15.97
N ALA A 40 21.29 -31.41 -15.32
CA ALA A 40 22.46 -31.53 -14.44
C ALA A 40 22.31 -30.63 -13.20
N PRO A 41 22.82 -31.08 -12.03
CA PRO A 41 22.76 -30.30 -10.79
C PRO A 41 23.63 -29.04 -10.82
N ASP A 42 24.69 -29.03 -11.64
CA ASP A 42 25.61 -27.90 -11.82
C ASP A 42 25.92 -27.70 -13.31
N PRO A 43 25.01 -27.06 -14.07
CA PRO A 43 25.22 -26.84 -15.50
C PRO A 43 26.23 -25.72 -15.76
N ASP A 44 27.05 -25.85 -16.82
CA ASP A 44 27.91 -24.75 -17.26
C ASP A 44 27.08 -23.61 -17.87
N LEU A 45 27.06 -22.46 -17.18
CA LEU A 45 26.31 -21.26 -17.57
C LEU A 45 27.20 -20.16 -18.18
N THR A 46 28.48 -20.44 -18.43
CA THR A 46 29.48 -19.44 -18.87
C THR A 46 29.08 -18.76 -20.19
N ASN A 47 28.54 -19.53 -21.14
CA ASN A 47 28.07 -19.01 -22.43
C ASN A 47 26.89 -18.03 -22.27
N PHE A 48 25.94 -18.31 -21.37
CA PHE A 48 24.86 -17.38 -21.08
C PHE A 48 25.39 -16.08 -20.47
N ARG A 49 26.36 -16.17 -19.55
CA ARG A 49 26.95 -15.00 -18.89
C ARG A 49 27.66 -14.09 -19.86
N SER A 50 28.52 -14.63 -20.72
CA SER A 50 29.25 -13.82 -21.70
C SER A 50 28.28 -13.12 -22.66
N LEU A 51 27.23 -13.82 -23.09
CA LEU A 51 26.21 -13.29 -23.96
C LEU A 51 25.42 -12.16 -23.28
N PHE A 52 24.86 -12.39 -22.09
CA PHE A 52 24.06 -11.40 -21.39
C PHE A 52 24.88 -10.25 -20.82
N SER A 53 26.14 -10.47 -20.42
CA SER A 53 27.06 -9.38 -20.06
C SER A 53 27.25 -8.42 -21.22
N ARG A 54 27.46 -8.94 -22.44
CA ARG A 54 27.53 -8.11 -23.65
C ARG A 54 26.21 -7.39 -23.91
N VAL A 55 25.06 -8.08 -23.79
CA VAL A 55 23.74 -7.44 -23.95
C VAL A 55 23.58 -6.29 -22.97
N LEU A 56 23.83 -6.50 -21.68
CA LEU A 56 23.68 -5.45 -20.66
C LEU A 56 24.59 -4.24 -20.93
N ASN A 57 25.83 -4.48 -21.40
CA ASN A 57 26.75 -3.39 -21.76
C ASN A 57 26.34 -2.62 -23.03
N THR A 58 25.41 -3.13 -23.85
CA THR A 58 24.89 -2.38 -25.01
C THR A 58 23.80 -1.36 -24.64
N TYR A 59 23.17 -1.49 -23.47
CA TYR A 59 22.10 -0.60 -23.04
C TYR A 59 22.57 0.33 -21.92
N PRO A 60 22.38 1.66 -22.02
CA PRO A 60 22.66 2.57 -20.90
C PRO A 60 21.70 2.37 -19.71
N ASP A 61 20.48 1.90 -19.99
CA ASP A 61 19.50 1.45 -18.99
C ASP A 61 18.97 0.07 -19.40
N PRO A 62 19.60 -1.04 -18.98
CA PRO A 62 19.29 -2.37 -19.49
C PRO A 62 17.88 -2.85 -19.12
N PRO A 63 17.11 -3.50 -20.03
CA PRO A 63 15.75 -3.97 -19.74
C PRO A 63 15.68 -4.87 -18.50
N LEU A 64 14.57 -4.78 -17.76
CA LEU A 64 14.38 -5.49 -16.48
C LEU A 64 14.59 -7.00 -16.63
N GLU A 65 14.06 -7.58 -17.70
CA GLU A 65 14.10 -9.01 -17.99
C GLU A 65 15.52 -9.49 -18.27
N ALA A 66 16.34 -8.68 -18.95
CA ALA A 66 17.74 -8.99 -19.21
C ALA A 66 18.56 -8.99 -17.91
N VAL A 67 18.32 -8.01 -17.03
CA VAL A 67 18.96 -7.93 -15.71
C VAL A 67 18.54 -9.11 -14.82
N TRP A 68 17.26 -9.47 -14.82
CA TRP A 68 16.74 -10.63 -14.09
C TRP A 68 17.33 -11.94 -14.57
N PHE A 69 17.43 -12.15 -15.89
CA PHE A 69 18.03 -13.37 -16.40
C PHE A 69 19.52 -13.44 -16.03
N PHE A 70 20.28 -12.35 -16.25
CA PHE A 70 21.69 -12.31 -15.89
C PHE A 70 21.95 -12.52 -14.40
N SER A 71 21.17 -11.89 -13.53
CA SER A 71 21.29 -12.06 -12.08
C SER A 71 20.95 -13.49 -11.63
N ALA A 72 20.04 -14.18 -12.31
CA ALA A 72 19.79 -15.60 -12.05
C ALA A 72 21.04 -16.45 -12.33
N LEU A 73 21.76 -16.18 -13.44
CA LEU A 73 23.00 -16.90 -13.77
C LEU A 73 24.06 -16.75 -12.67
N SER A 74 24.19 -15.56 -12.07
CA SER A 74 25.13 -15.31 -10.98
C SER A 74 24.68 -15.94 -9.66
N PHE A 75 23.38 -15.89 -9.36
CA PHE A 75 22.83 -16.50 -8.14
C PHE A 75 22.84 -18.03 -8.18
N HIS A 76 22.82 -18.63 -9.37
CA HIS A 76 22.87 -20.07 -9.51
C HIS A 76 24.19 -20.67 -9.01
N ASP A 77 25.33 -19.99 -9.17
CA ASP A 77 26.64 -20.45 -8.66
C ASP A 77 26.73 -20.45 -7.14
N ASN A 78 26.13 -19.45 -6.50
CA ASN A 78 26.22 -19.28 -5.06
C ASN A 78 24.82 -19.09 -4.44
N PRO A 79 24.01 -20.18 -4.39
CA PRO A 79 22.71 -20.16 -3.74
C PRO A 79 22.86 -19.75 -2.27
N GLY A 80 22.35 -18.57 -1.91
CA GLY A 80 22.30 -18.10 -0.53
C GLY A 80 23.04 -16.78 -0.25
N ASP A 81 23.83 -16.29 -1.20
CA ASP A 81 24.44 -14.96 -1.13
C ASP A 81 23.47 -13.85 -1.61
N LEU A 82 22.44 -13.62 -0.80
CA LEU A 82 21.41 -12.62 -1.08
C LEU A 82 21.91 -11.18 -1.00
N ARG A 83 23.02 -10.93 -0.28
CA ARG A 83 23.62 -9.59 -0.22
C ARG A 83 24.27 -9.23 -1.55
N SER A 84 25.05 -10.15 -2.12
CA SER A 84 25.64 -9.94 -3.45
C SER A 84 24.58 -9.82 -4.53
N LEU A 85 23.49 -10.59 -4.45
CA LEU A 85 22.35 -10.43 -5.37
C LEU A 85 21.70 -9.05 -5.25
N LEU A 86 21.42 -8.59 -4.02
CA LEU A 86 20.87 -7.25 -3.78
C LEU A 86 21.80 -6.16 -4.33
N HIS A 87 23.10 -6.26 -4.07
CA HIS A 87 24.10 -5.31 -4.57
C HIS A 87 24.14 -5.31 -6.10
N LEU A 88 24.17 -6.48 -6.74
CA LEU A 88 24.16 -6.61 -8.20
C LEU A 88 22.93 -5.93 -8.81
N LEU A 89 21.74 -6.20 -8.28
CA LEU A 89 20.49 -5.60 -8.76
C LEU A 89 20.48 -4.09 -8.53
N SER A 90 20.97 -3.62 -7.39
CA SER A 90 21.07 -2.19 -7.10
C SER A 90 22.03 -1.47 -8.07
N ALA A 91 23.14 -2.11 -8.47
CA ALA A 91 24.09 -1.53 -9.41
C ALA A 91 23.46 -1.26 -10.79
N PHE A 92 22.59 -2.15 -11.27
CA PHE A 92 21.86 -1.97 -12.54
C PHE A 92 20.80 -0.87 -12.51
N THR A 93 20.52 -0.29 -11.34
CA THR A 93 19.45 0.71 -11.16
C THR A 93 19.95 2.13 -10.93
N ALA A 94 21.26 2.29 -10.70
CA ALA A 94 21.85 3.60 -10.43
C ALA A 94 21.54 4.60 -11.56
N SER A 95 21.58 4.14 -12.82
CA SER A 95 21.28 4.92 -14.02
C SER A 95 19.79 4.94 -14.41
N SER A 96 18.92 4.16 -13.76
CA SER A 96 17.50 4.08 -14.11
C SER A 96 16.80 5.41 -13.81
N ARG A 97 16.07 5.92 -14.81
CA ARG A 97 15.20 7.10 -14.67
C ARG A 97 13.85 6.76 -14.03
N SER A 98 13.42 5.50 -14.13
CA SER A 98 12.17 5.02 -13.52
C SER A 98 12.36 4.71 -12.04
N ALA A 99 11.43 5.16 -11.20
CA ALA A 99 11.35 4.79 -9.78
C ALA A 99 10.77 3.37 -9.57
N ALA A 100 10.05 2.82 -10.55
CA ALA A 100 9.42 1.50 -10.44
C ALA A 100 10.41 0.36 -10.71
N LYS A 101 11.25 0.50 -11.73
CA LYS A 101 12.20 -0.55 -12.14
C LYS A 101 13.14 -1.02 -11.01
N PRO A 102 13.74 -0.14 -10.18
CA PRO A 102 14.58 -0.56 -9.06
C PRO A 102 13.83 -1.41 -8.04
N LEU A 103 12.58 -1.06 -7.76
CA LEU A 103 11.72 -1.81 -6.85
C LEU A 103 11.33 -3.17 -7.44
N ALA A 104 10.93 -3.18 -8.71
CA ALA A 104 10.54 -4.40 -9.42
C ALA A 104 11.71 -5.40 -9.49
N LEU A 105 12.95 -4.93 -9.66
CA LEU A 105 14.13 -5.77 -9.71
C LEU A 105 14.37 -6.58 -8.42
N LEU A 106 13.82 -6.16 -7.28
CA LEU A 106 13.99 -6.83 -5.98
C LEU A 106 13.19 -8.13 -5.83
N ALA A 107 12.27 -8.47 -6.74
CA ALA A 107 11.41 -9.66 -6.57
C ALA A 107 12.19 -10.95 -6.26
N PRO A 108 13.29 -11.28 -6.96
CA PRO A 108 14.07 -12.47 -6.66
C PRO A 108 14.65 -12.47 -5.25
N VAL A 109 15.15 -11.32 -4.77
CA VAL A 109 15.73 -11.20 -3.42
C VAL A 109 14.66 -11.44 -2.36
N VAL A 110 13.48 -10.85 -2.52
CA VAL A 110 12.38 -11.00 -1.56
C VAL A 110 11.85 -12.44 -1.55
N SER A 111 11.68 -13.03 -2.73
CA SER A 111 11.28 -14.45 -2.88
C SER A 111 12.29 -15.39 -2.22
N GLU A 112 13.58 -15.22 -2.48
CA GLU A 112 14.61 -16.08 -1.87
C GLU A 112 14.73 -15.83 -0.36
N LEU A 113 14.51 -14.60 0.12
CA LEU A 113 14.44 -14.33 1.56
C LEU A 113 13.30 -15.10 2.23
N TYR A 114 12.12 -15.13 1.61
CA TYR A 114 10.98 -15.89 2.10
C TYR A 114 11.27 -17.39 2.18
N HIS A 115 11.93 -17.95 1.16
CA HIS A 115 12.28 -19.38 1.12
C HIS A 115 13.55 -19.72 1.91
N SER A 116 14.29 -18.71 2.39
CA SER A 116 15.57 -18.94 3.04
C SER A 116 15.41 -19.63 4.39
N ALA A 117 16.24 -20.65 4.64
CA ALA A 117 16.40 -21.26 5.96
C ALA A 117 17.37 -20.46 6.86
N LYS A 118 17.62 -19.18 6.54
CA LYS A 118 18.57 -18.35 7.28
C LYS A 118 18.11 -18.16 8.73
N PRO A 119 19.04 -17.98 9.68
CA PRO A 119 18.68 -17.58 11.02
C PRO A 119 17.84 -16.31 10.97
N ARG A 120 16.76 -16.29 11.75
CA ARG A 120 15.81 -15.19 11.81
C ARG A 120 16.45 -13.80 11.89
N ARG A 121 17.45 -13.61 12.75
CA ARG A 121 18.14 -12.31 12.90
C ARG A 121 18.79 -11.85 11.58
N GLU A 122 19.33 -12.78 10.81
CA GLU A 122 19.91 -12.49 9.49
C GLU A 122 18.82 -12.17 8.46
N ALA A 123 17.73 -12.95 8.46
CA ALA A 123 16.59 -12.68 7.58
C ALA A 123 15.99 -11.29 7.87
N GLU A 124 15.81 -10.93 9.14
CA GLU A 124 15.35 -9.60 9.55
C GLU A 124 16.29 -8.48 9.11
N ALA A 125 17.61 -8.65 9.28
CA ALA A 125 18.58 -7.65 8.83
C ALA A 125 18.58 -7.47 7.31
N LEU A 126 18.42 -8.55 6.54
CA LEU A 126 18.33 -8.49 5.09
C LEU A 126 17.02 -7.87 4.61
N VAL A 127 15.90 -8.21 5.23
CA VAL A 127 14.60 -7.58 4.93
C VAL A 127 14.65 -6.09 5.24
N GLU A 128 15.27 -5.68 6.35
CA GLU A 128 15.47 -4.25 6.65
C GLU A 128 16.36 -3.54 5.63
N ALA A 129 17.40 -4.21 5.12
CA ALA A 129 18.22 -3.67 4.03
C ALA A 129 17.39 -3.48 2.75
N VAL A 130 16.52 -4.44 2.41
CA VAL A 130 15.58 -4.33 1.29
C VAL A 130 14.61 -3.17 1.48
N LEU A 131 13.97 -3.06 2.66
CA LEU A 131 13.03 -1.95 2.95
C LEU A 131 13.72 -0.58 2.95
N SER A 132 14.96 -0.52 3.44
CA SER A 132 15.79 0.70 3.38
C SER A 132 16.06 1.10 1.94
N TYR A 133 16.39 0.13 1.09
CA TYR A 133 16.59 0.37 -0.34
C TYR A 133 15.28 0.79 -1.04
N ILE A 134 14.13 0.20 -0.69
CA ILE A 134 12.80 0.64 -1.16
C ILE A 134 12.55 2.09 -0.78
N SER A 135 12.84 2.47 0.47
CA SER A 135 12.72 3.86 0.96
C SER A 135 13.59 4.83 0.14
N ILE A 136 14.85 4.46 -0.12
CA ILE A 136 15.77 5.26 -0.94
C ILE A 136 15.20 5.44 -2.36
N CYS A 137 14.71 4.36 -2.98
CA CYS A 137 14.12 4.43 -4.32
C CYS A 137 12.84 5.28 -4.36
N SER A 138 12.04 5.24 -3.29
CA SER A 138 10.77 5.96 -3.18
C SER A 138 10.95 7.47 -2.99
N SER A 139 12.10 7.91 -2.45
CA SER A 139 12.43 9.33 -2.30
C SER A 139 12.98 9.98 -3.59
N ARG A 140 13.24 9.18 -4.64
CA ARG A 140 13.68 9.69 -5.94
C ARG A 140 12.47 10.34 -6.64
N ALA A 141 12.34 11.65 -6.51
CA ALA A 141 11.26 12.43 -7.10
C ALA A 141 11.17 12.15 -8.61
N ALA A 142 9.96 11.85 -9.10
CA ALA A 142 9.68 11.89 -10.53
C ALA A 142 10.07 13.29 -11.04
N PRO A 143 10.81 13.41 -12.16
CA PRO A 143 11.13 14.72 -12.71
C PRO A 143 9.85 15.52 -12.90
N ALA A 144 9.87 16.77 -12.44
CA ALA A 144 8.73 17.67 -12.54
C ALA A 144 8.19 17.62 -13.98
N ALA A 145 6.87 17.48 -14.11
CA ALA A 145 6.17 17.53 -15.38
C ALA A 145 6.37 18.93 -16.00
N GLY A 146 7.49 19.08 -16.70
CA GLY A 146 7.95 20.28 -17.35
C GLY A 146 8.74 19.83 -18.56
N ASP A 147 7.99 19.28 -19.52
CA ASP A 147 8.24 19.30 -20.97
C ASP A 147 7.37 18.22 -21.61
N GLY A 148 6.17 18.61 -22.06
CA GLY A 148 5.44 18.09 -23.23
C GLY A 148 5.21 16.59 -23.47
N ALA A 149 5.73 15.69 -22.65
CA ALA A 149 5.51 14.26 -22.73
C ALA A 149 4.50 13.87 -21.65
N GLY A 150 3.29 13.50 -22.08
CA GLY A 150 2.18 13.20 -21.19
C GLY A 150 2.59 12.34 -20.00
N ALA A 151 2.17 12.78 -18.81
CA ALA A 151 2.16 11.98 -17.60
C ALA A 151 1.36 10.70 -17.89
N GLY A 152 2.06 9.61 -18.25
CA GLY A 152 1.47 8.37 -18.73
C GLY A 152 2.38 7.52 -19.62
N ALA A 153 3.49 8.04 -20.14
CA ALA A 153 4.32 7.33 -21.11
C ALA A 153 5.50 6.50 -20.53
N ASP A 154 5.83 6.63 -19.24
CA ASP A 154 7.08 6.07 -18.66
C ASP A 154 6.88 4.82 -17.77
N ALA A 155 5.68 4.26 -17.70
CA ALA A 155 5.45 2.97 -17.06
C ALA A 155 5.62 1.85 -18.10
N GLY A 156 6.87 1.50 -18.42
CA GLY A 156 7.16 0.38 -19.33
C GLY A 156 6.37 -0.87 -18.94
N SER A 157 5.81 -1.55 -19.94
CA SER A 157 5.18 -2.86 -19.75
C SER A 157 6.24 -3.95 -19.71
N LEU A 158 5.96 -5.02 -18.97
CA LEU A 158 6.77 -6.23 -19.00
C LEU A 158 6.75 -6.85 -20.40
N LEU A 159 7.89 -7.37 -20.83
CA LEU A 159 7.99 -8.10 -22.09
C LEU A 159 7.13 -9.37 -22.04
N PRO A 160 6.55 -9.83 -23.18
CA PRO A 160 5.73 -11.04 -23.21
C PRO A 160 6.43 -12.30 -22.66
N ALA A 161 7.76 -12.37 -22.76
CA ALA A 161 8.56 -13.47 -22.23
C ALA A 161 8.73 -13.47 -20.69
N PHE A 162 8.16 -12.49 -19.97
CA PHE A 162 8.30 -12.36 -18.52
C PHE A 162 7.81 -13.60 -17.75
N GLY A 163 6.69 -14.19 -18.17
CA GLY A 163 6.15 -15.39 -17.50
C GLY A 163 7.10 -16.60 -17.56
N GLU A 164 7.84 -16.76 -18.65
CA GLU A 164 8.89 -17.78 -18.75
C GLU A 164 10.09 -17.45 -17.86
N LEU A 165 10.44 -16.18 -17.75
CA LEU A 165 11.53 -15.73 -16.87
C LEU A 165 11.23 -15.96 -15.39
N VAL A 166 9.98 -15.87 -14.96
CA VAL A 166 9.57 -16.24 -13.59
C VAL A 166 9.92 -17.71 -13.29
N LYS A 167 9.84 -18.60 -14.30
CA LYS A 167 10.19 -20.02 -14.11
C LYS A 167 11.65 -20.21 -13.72
N VAL A 168 12.56 -19.41 -14.29
CA VAL A 168 14.01 -19.42 -13.99
C VAL A 168 14.24 -19.28 -12.49
N TRP A 169 13.56 -18.34 -11.84
CA TRP A 169 13.70 -18.10 -10.40
C TRP A 169 12.93 -19.09 -9.56
N SER A 170 11.81 -19.62 -10.05
CA SER A 170 11.02 -20.59 -9.30
C SER A 170 11.60 -22.01 -9.32
N VAL A 171 12.53 -22.34 -10.24
CA VAL A 171 12.96 -23.72 -10.53
C VAL A 171 13.46 -24.48 -9.29
N ARG A 172 14.10 -23.79 -8.34
CA ARG A 172 14.65 -24.39 -7.11
C ARG A 172 13.58 -24.78 -6.09
N HIS A 173 12.46 -24.05 -6.08
CA HIS A 173 11.40 -24.18 -5.09
C HIS A 173 10.09 -24.72 -5.70
N SER A 174 10.05 -24.93 -7.01
CA SER A 174 8.89 -25.45 -7.74
C SER A 174 8.70 -26.95 -7.47
N ARG A 175 7.95 -27.26 -6.42
CA ARG A 175 7.40 -28.60 -6.13
C ARG A 175 5.91 -28.58 -6.48
N ASP A 176 5.59 -28.60 -7.78
CA ASP A 176 4.24 -28.54 -8.37
C ASP A 176 3.44 -27.23 -8.20
N ARG A 177 4.06 -26.20 -7.62
CA ARG A 177 3.42 -24.88 -7.46
C ARG A 177 3.54 -24.03 -8.72
N CYS A 178 2.54 -23.18 -8.94
CA CYS A 178 2.60 -22.14 -9.96
C CYS A 178 3.86 -21.28 -9.76
N PRO A 179 4.68 -21.03 -10.80
CA PRO A 179 5.91 -20.23 -10.71
C PRO A 179 5.70 -18.85 -10.05
N PHE A 180 4.58 -18.20 -10.34
CA PHE A 180 4.22 -16.91 -9.73
C PHE A 180 3.85 -17.02 -8.25
N GLN A 181 3.31 -18.16 -7.81
CA GLN A 181 3.06 -18.40 -6.39
C GLN A 181 4.37 -18.67 -5.63
N VAL A 182 5.36 -19.25 -6.30
CA VAL A 182 6.71 -19.39 -5.74
C VAL A 182 7.40 -18.04 -5.65
N LEU A 183 7.35 -17.21 -6.71
CA LEU A 183 8.02 -15.92 -6.69
C LEU A 183 7.31 -14.87 -5.80
N PHE A 184 5.97 -14.95 -5.70
CA PHE A 184 5.13 -14.03 -4.92
C PHE A 184 4.22 -14.82 -3.95
N PRO A 185 4.78 -15.34 -2.85
CA PRO A 185 4.05 -16.17 -1.91
C PRO A 185 3.10 -15.38 -1.00
N LEU A 186 3.40 -14.12 -0.66
CA LEU A 186 2.61 -13.29 0.26
C LEU A 186 1.65 -12.32 -0.44
N VAL A 187 1.63 -12.27 -1.76
CA VAL A 187 0.66 -11.49 -2.54
C VAL A 187 -0.60 -12.33 -2.81
N GLY A 188 -1.76 -11.68 -2.89
CA GLY A 188 -3.05 -12.33 -3.17
C GLY A 188 -3.13 -12.94 -4.57
N GLU A 189 -4.09 -13.84 -4.78
CA GLU A 189 -4.29 -14.51 -6.08
C GLU A 189 -4.61 -13.54 -7.21
N ASP A 190 -5.50 -12.57 -6.95
CA ASP A 190 -5.92 -11.56 -7.93
C ASP A 190 -4.71 -10.76 -8.45
N SER A 191 -3.83 -10.34 -7.55
CA SER A 191 -2.60 -9.65 -7.90
C SER A 191 -1.61 -10.56 -8.64
N ARG A 192 -1.56 -11.86 -8.36
CA ARG A 192 -0.79 -12.82 -9.17
C ARG A 192 -1.36 -12.98 -10.57
N ARG A 193 -2.68 -13.04 -10.74
CA ARG A 193 -3.32 -13.10 -12.06
C ARG A 193 -3.01 -11.85 -12.89
N GLU A 194 -2.96 -10.69 -12.24
CA GLU A 194 -2.54 -9.43 -12.87
C GLU A 194 -1.08 -9.51 -13.38
N LEU A 195 -0.16 -10.07 -12.59
CA LEU A 195 1.24 -10.29 -13.02
C LEU A 195 1.38 -11.28 -14.18
N MET A 196 0.44 -12.21 -14.32
CA MET A 196 0.41 -13.19 -15.40
C MET A 196 -0.16 -12.60 -16.69
N ARG A 197 -0.84 -11.45 -16.64
CA ARG A 197 -1.44 -10.83 -17.81
C ARG A 197 -0.35 -10.23 -18.70
N GLU A 198 -0.44 -10.51 -19.99
CA GLU A 198 0.41 -9.86 -20.99
C GLU A 198 0.24 -8.33 -20.91
N GLY A 199 1.36 -7.61 -20.98
CA GLY A 199 1.36 -6.15 -20.86
C GLY A 199 1.20 -5.62 -19.42
N CYS A 200 1.34 -6.47 -18.38
CA CYS A 200 1.43 -6.00 -17.00
C CYS A 200 2.51 -4.92 -16.86
N SER A 201 2.21 -3.83 -16.15
CA SER A 201 3.15 -2.72 -15.99
C SER A 201 4.28 -3.06 -15.02
N VAL A 202 5.48 -2.52 -15.26
CA VAL A 202 6.59 -2.58 -14.30
C VAL A 202 6.23 -1.90 -12.98
N ALA A 203 5.35 -0.87 -13.02
CA ALA A 203 4.84 -0.21 -11.83
C ALA A 203 3.99 -1.13 -10.95
N PHE A 204 3.14 -1.98 -11.55
CA PHE A 204 2.37 -2.97 -10.80
C PHE A 204 3.28 -4.03 -10.17
N LEU A 205 4.24 -4.56 -10.94
CA LEU A 205 5.26 -5.48 -10.42
C LEU A 205 6.02 -4.87 -9.23
N ALA A 206 6.47 -3.61 -9.35
CA ALA A 206 7.09 -2.88 -8.25
C ALA A 206 6.20 -2.82 -7.01
N GLY A 207 4.90 -2.50 -7.18
CA GLY A 207 3.93 -2.49 -6.09
C GLY A 207 3.79 -3.85 -5.40
N ALA A 208 3.72 -4.93 -6.17
CA ALA A 208 3.66 -6.29 -5.66
C ALA A 208 4.92 -6.67 -4.87
N VAL A 209 6.11 -6.31 -5.36
CA VAL A 209 7.39 -6.57 -4.66
C VAL A 209 7.49 -5.82 -3.34
N VAL A 210 7.07 -4.55 -3.31
CA VAL A 210 7.02 -3.77 -2.06
C VAL A 210 6.03 -4.40 -1.09
N ALA A 211 4.88 -4.90 -1.57
CA ALA A 211 3.91 -5.60 -0.73
C ALA A 211 4.47 -6.89 -0.12
N GLU A 212 5.15 -7.73 -0.91
CA GLU A 212 5.85 -8.92 -0.41
C GLU A 212 6.85 -8.58 0.69
N ALA A 213 7.75 -7.61 0.44
CA ALA A 213 8.78 -7.23 1.40
C ALA A 213 8.19 -6.65 2.70
N PHE A 214 7.15 -5.82 2.56
CA PHE A 214 6.42 -5.24 3.68
C PHE A 214 5.74 -6.32 4.52
N LEU A 215 5.02 -7.25 3.90
CA LEU A 215 4.35 -8.34 4.60
C LEU A 215 5.34 -9.31 5.24
N LEU A 216 6.43 -9.63 4.55
CA LEU A 216 7.48 -10.48 5.10
C LEU A 216 8.05 -9.86 6.39
N ARG A 217 8.35 -8.55 6.38
CA ARG A 217 8.80 -7.85 7.58
C ARG A 217 7.77 -7.85 8.69
N LEU A 218 6.50 -7.62 8.35
CA LEU A 218 5.40 -7.62 9.31
C LEU A 218 5.25 -8.99 9.98
N CYS A 219 5.30 -10.07 9.19
CA CYS A 219 5.26 -11.45 9.69
C CYS A 219 6.45 -11.73 10.63
N LEU A 220 7.66 -11.34 10.23
CA LEU A 220 8.84 -11.48 11.08
C LEU A 220 8.64 -10.72 12.40
N LYS A 221 8.22 -9.44 12.38
CA LYS A 221 7.97 -8.69 13.62
C LYS A 221 6.97 -9.39 14.55
N VAL A 222 5.89 -9.94 14.02
CA VAL A 222 4.90 -10.70 14.81
C VAL A 222 5.52 -11.94 15.45
N GLN A 223 6.26 -12.74 14.67
CA GLN A 223 6.95 -13.93 15.20
C GLN A 223 7.95 -13.57 16.31
N GLY A 224 8.44 -12.33 16.38
CA GLY A 224 9.56 -11.89 17.24
C GLY A 224 9.17 -11.30 18.56
N ALA A 225 7.87 -11.11 18.76
CA ALA A 225 7.32 -10.40 19.89
C ALA A 225 7.27 -11.25 21.19
N ALA A 226 8.24 -12.15 21.39
CA ALA A 226 8.30 -12.99 22.58
C ALA A 226 8.37 -12.10 23.84
N GLY A 227 7.29 -12.09 24.63
CA GLY A 227 7.20 -11.37 25.90
C GLY A 227 6.49 -10.01 25.84
N ALA A 228 6.10 -9.49 24.67
CA ALA A 228 5.28 -8.28 24.57
C ALA A 228 3.79 -8.62 24.75
N SER A 229 3.02 -7.73 25.35
CA SER A 229 1.56 -7.90 25.34
C SER A 229 1.02 -7.71 23.93
N ARG A 230 -0.05 -8.44 23.59
CA ARG A 230 -0.65 -8.38 22.25
C ARG A 230 -1.12 -6.97 21.87
N ALA A 231 -1.60 -6.20 22.84
CA ALA A 231 -2.03 -4.81 22.65
C ALA A 231 -0.85 -3.86 22.35
N GLU A 232 0.27 -4.01 23.07
CA GLU A 232 1.48 -3.23 22.80
C GLU A 232 2.07 -3.56 21.44
N LEU A 233 2.12 -4.85 21.10
CA LEU A 233 2.57 -5.32 19.79
C LEU A 233 1.71 -4.72 18.67
N GLN A 234 0.38 -4.79 18.79
CA GLN A 234 -0.53 -4.20 17.79
C GLN A 234 -0.27 -2.71 17.61
N LYS A 235 -0.04 -1.96 18.70
CA LYS A 235 0.26 -0.53 18.64
C LYS A 235 1.59 -0.27 17.94
N GLU A 236 2.65 -1.01 18.25
CA GLU A 236 3.95 -0.89 17.60
C GLU A 236 3.84 -1.19 16.10
N LEU A 237 3.20 -2.31 15.75
CA LEU A 237 3.02 -2.74 14.37
C LEU A 237 2.20 -1.73 13.57
N ARG A 238 1.17 -1.13 14.18
CA ARG A 238 0.40 -0.04 13.57
C ARG A 238 1.28 1.17 13.26
N ILE A 239 2.07 1.65 14.23
CA ILE A 239 2.97 2.79 14.03
C ILE A 239 3.96 2.49 12.91
N TRP A 240 4.56 1.30 12.93
CA TRP A 240 5.50 0.86 11.91
C TRP A 240 4.84 0.81 10.52
N ALA A 241 3.67 0.15 10.40
CA ALA A 241 2.94 0.03 9.14
C ALA A 241 2.60 1.40 8.55
N VAL A 242 2.06 2.30 9.38
CA VAL A 242 1.71 3.67 8.96
C VAL A 242 2.96 4.43 8.50
N SER A 243 4.06 4.32 9.23
CA SER A 243 5.32 4.99 8.89
C SER A 243 5.89 4.46 7.58
N SER A 244 5.95 3.14 7.40
CA SER A 244 6.44 2.51 6.17
C SER A 244 5.61 2.88 4.94
N ILE A 245 4.27 2.83 5.03
CA ILE A 245 3.40 3.24 3.91
C ILE A 245 3.61 4.72 3.56
N SER A 246 3.75 5.58 4.57
CA SER A 246 4.00 7.02 4.38
C SER A 246 5.35 7.31 3.72
N VAL A 247 6.36 6.46 3.96
CA VAL A 247 7.70 6.59 3.36
C VAL A 247 7.74 6.03 1.94
N PHE A 248 7.08 4.90 1.68
CA PHE A 248 7.12 4.26 0.36
C PHE A 248 6.31 4.99 -0.71
N GLN A 249 5.19 5.63 -0.33
CA GLN A 249 4.36 6.46 -1.21
C GLN A 249 4.01 5.81 -2.57
N ASN A 250 3.91 4.48 -2.60
CA ASN A 250 3.70 3.71 -3.82
C ASN A 250 2.22 3.31 -3.93
N GLN A 251 1.53 3.88 -4.92
CA GLN A 251 0.10 3.66 -5.13
C GLN A 251 -0.24 2.21 -5.53
N GLN A 252 0.63 1.54 -6.30
CA GLN A 252 0.43 0.15 -6.71
C GLN A 252 0.56 -0.79 -5.51
N PHE A 253 1.55 -0.57 -4.65
CA PHE A 253 1.72 -1.25 -3.37
C PHE A 253 0.48 -1.09 -2.48
N PHE A 254 -0.03 0.13 -2.33
CA PHE A 254 -1.24 0.39 -1.57
C PHE A 254 -2.45 -0.38 -2.13
N GLY A 255 -2.60 -0.39 -3.46
CA GLY A 255 -3.64 -1.17 -4.14
C GLY A 255 -3.53 -2.68 -3.92
N VAL A 256 -2.31 -3.23 -3.97
CA VAL A 256 -2.07 -4.65 -3.69
C VAL A 256 -2.47 -5.00 -2.25
N LEU A 257 -2.15 -4.16 -1.26
CA LEU A 257 -2.57 -4.36 0.13
C LEU A 257 -4.10 -4.35 0.29
N LEU A 258 -4.79 -3.39 -0.34
CA LEU A 258 -6.25 -3.33 -0.33
C LEU A 258 -6.87 -4.60 -0.93
N ASN A 259 -6.36 -5.04 -2.09
CA ASN A 259 -6.87 -6.22 -2.80
C ASN A 259 -6.76 -7.50 -1.95
N MET A 260 -5.69 -7.64 -1.17
CA MET A 260 -5.53 -8.79 -0.27
C MET A 260 -6.52 -8.78 0.89
N LEU A 261 -6.93 -7.61 1.38
CA LEU A 261 -7.93 -7.50 2.43
C LEU A 261 -9.36 -7.69 1.92
N VAL A 262 -9.64 -7.31 0.67
CA VAL A 262 -10.92 -7.59 0.01
C VAL A 262 -11.14 -9.11 -0.13
N ASN A 263 -10.05 -9.87 -0.27
CA ASN A 263 -10.04 -11.30 -0.56
C ASN A 263 -9.44 -12.13 0.58
N PRO A 264 -10.10 -12.24 1.76
CA PRO A 264 -9.59 -13.03 2.86
C PRO A 264 -9.58 -14.54 2.56
N PRO A 265 -8.72 -15.34 3.23
CA PRO A 265 -7.72 -14.94 4.24
C PRO A 265 -6.43 -14.37 3.63
N LEU A 266 -5.61 -13.67 4.43
CA LEU A 266 -4.31 -13.19 3.95
C LEU A 266 -3.39 -14.38 3.64
N PRO A 267 -2.56 -14.30 2.59
CA PRO A 267 -1.64 -15.37 2.19
C PRO A 267 -0.38 -15.44 3.07
N VAL A 268 -0.53 -15.36 4.40
CA VAL A 268 0.56 -15.37 5.40
C VAL A 268 0.59 -16.64 6.26
N TYR A 269 -0.32 -17.57 6.00
CA TYR A 269 -0.55 -18.80 6.80
C TYR A 269 0.64 -19.76 6.86
N SER A 270 1.59 -19.64 5.93
CA SER A 270 2.83 -20.42 5.97
C SER A 270 3.85 -19.88 6.98
N LEU A 271 3.71 -18.61 7.39
CA LEU A 271 4.59 -17.94 8.34
C LEU A 271 3.91 -17.73 9.70
N LEU A 272 2.59 -17.52 9.71
CA LEU A 272 1.85 -17.09 10.89
C LEU A 272 0.75 -18.09 11.28
N SER A 273 0.45 -18.15 12.57
CA SER A 273 -0.74 -18.81 13.08
C SER A 273 -2.01 -18.07 12.66
N ALA A 274 -3.18 -18.70 12.76
CA ALA A 274 -4.46 -18.05 12.46
C ALA A 274 -4.70 -16.82 13.35
N ASP A 275 -4.33 -16.89 14.63
CA ASP A 275 -4.46 -15.76 15.55
C ASP A 275 -3.53 -14.61 15.14
N ASP A 276 -2.30 -14.91 14.76
CA ASP A 276 -1.33 -13.90 14.31
C ASP A 276 -1.73 -13.27 12.97
N GLU A 277 -2.39 -14.03 12.10
CA GLU A 277 -2.97 -13.52 10.86
C GLU A 277 -4.10 -12.50 11.13
N ILE A 278 -4.95 -12.76 12.13
CA ILE A 278 -5.98 -11.80 12.57
C ILE A 278 -5.31 -10.51 13.08
N LEU A 279 -4.21 -10.61 13.83
CA LEU A 279 -3.45 -9.44 14.28
C LEU A 279 -2.91 -8.63 13.10
N VAL A 280 -2.30 -9.30 12.11
CA VAL A 280 -1.80 -8.63 10.90
C VAL A 280 -2.93 -7.95 10.13
N ARG A 281 -4.07 -8.62 9.95
CA ARG A 281 -5.26 -8.03 9.32
C ARG A 281 -5.72 -6.77 10.06
N ASP A 282 -5.80 -6.84 11.39
CA ASP A 282 -6.21 -5.72 12.22
C ASP A 282 -5.25 -4.54 12.08
N VAL A 283 -3.94 -4.78 12.06
CA VAL A 283 -2.92 -3.74 11.81
C VAL A 283 -3.09 -3.11 10.42
N LEU A 284 -3.36 -3.92 9.40
CA LEU A 284 -3.57 -3.44 8.03
C LEU A 284 -4.86 -2.61 7.92
N TYR A 285 -5.96 -3.01 8.56
CA TYR A 285 -7.19 -2.21 8.62
C TYR A 285 -6.92 -0.83 9.24
N ASP A 286 -6.23 -0.79 10.37
CA ASP A 286 -5.90 0.47 11.03
C ASP A 286 -5.02 1.36 10.14
N ALA A 287 -4.03 0.80 9.46
CA ALA A 287 -3.12 1.55 8.60
C ALA A 287 -3.80 2.06 7.31
N LEU A 288 -4.63 1.25 6.66
CA LEU A 288 -5.20 1.56 5.34
C LEU A 288 -6.50 2.36 5.42
N ILE A 289 -7.25 2.25 6.52
CA ILE A 289 -8.54 2.94 6.68
C ILE A 289 -8.37 4.25 7.44
N LEU A 290 -7.72 4.23 8.61
CA LEU A 290 -7.71 5.37 9.54
C LEU A 290 -6.74 6.49 9.13
N VAL A 291 -5.82 6.22 8.21
CA VAL A 291 -4.81 7.21 7.78
C VAL A 291 -5.18 7.78 6.43
N ASP A 292 -5.08 9.10 6.31
CA ASP A 292 -5.23 9.78 5.03
C ASP A 292 -3.85 10.05 4.39
N TYR A 293 -3.52 9.27 3.37
CA TYR A 293 -2.24 9.34 2.70
C TYR A 293 -2.27 10.36 1.55
N SER A 294 -1.40 11.37 1.61
CA SER A 294 -1.31 12.44 0.61
C SER A 294 -0.97 11.93 -0.79
N PHE A 295 -0.25 10.81 -0.93
CA PHE A 295 0.09 10.25 -2.23
C PHE A 295 -1.09 9.58 -2.94
N ILE A 296 -2.17 9.26 -2.22
CA ILE A 296 -3.45 8.82 -2.78
C ILE A 296 -4.31 10.02 -3.17
N ASN A 297 -4.24 11.09 -2.38
CA ASN A 297 -5.00 12.32 -2.54
C ASN A 297 -4.11 13.47 -3.02
N LYS A 298 -3.39 13.29 -4.14
CA LYS A 298 -2.52 14.32 -4.72
C LYS A 298 -3.35 15.46 -5.30
N GLY A 299 -3.74 16.42 -4.45
CA GLY A 299 -4.25 17.72 -4.83
C GLY A 299 -5.51 17.66 -5.70
N ALA A 300 -6.65 17.91 -5.08
CA ALA A 300 -7.89 18.25 -5.74
C ALA A 300 -7.74 19.48 -6.67
N GLY A 301 -7.23 19.27 -7.88
CA GLY A 301 -7.65 20.01 -9.05
C GLY A 301 -9.05 19.52 -9.39
N VAL A 302 -10.03 20.41 -9.27
CA VAL A 302 -11.45 20.10 -9.07
C VAL A 302 -12.15 19.44 -10.29
N ASP A 303 -11.46 19.17 -11.40
CA ASP A 303 -12.14 19.06 -12.69
C ASP A 303 -12.10 17.69 -13.41
N GLN A 304 -11.42 16.66 -12.87
CA GLN A 304 -11.53 15.32 -13.46
C GLN A 304 -11.43 14.23 -12.38
N ALA A 305 -12.46 13.39 -12.27
CA ALA A 305 -12.33 12.13 -11.54
C ALA A 305 -11.33 11.25 -12.30
N ASP A 306 -10.13 11.09 -11.76
CA ASP A 306 -9.14 10.20 -12.34
C ASP A 306 -9.66 8.76 -12.25
N SER A 307 -9.91 8.15 -13.41
CA SER A 307 -10.36 6.76 -13.56
C SER A 307 -9.36 5.78 -12.93
N SER A 308 -8.08 6.16 -12.80
CA SER A 308 -7.04 5.33 -12.19
C SER A 308 -7.23 5.09 -10.68
N LEU A 309 -7.94 6.00 -9.99
CA LEU A 309 -8.20 5.91 -8.55
C LEU A 309 -9.46 5.10 -8.20
N LEU A 310 -10.33 4.86 -9.17
CA LEU A 310 -11.61 4.18 -8.97
C LEU A 310 -11.43 2.80 -8.30
N PRO A 311 -10.52 1.91 -8.78
CA PRO A 311 -10.34 0.59 -8.15
C PRO A 311 -9.83 0.67 -6.71
N LEU A 312 -9.02 1.69 -6.40
CA LEU A 312 -8.49 1.90 -5.04
C LEU A 312 -9.58 2.35 -4.08
N PHE A 313 -10.41 3.31 -4.48
CA PHE A 313 -11.51 3.78 -3.64
C PHE A 313 -12.62 2.75 -3.48
N VAL A 314 -12.91 1.95 -4.51
CA VAL A 314 -13.80 0.80 -4.41
C VAL A 314 -13.27 -0.21 -3.39
N SER A 315 -12.00 -0.60 -3.52
CA SER A 315 -11.39 -1.57 -2.59
C SER A 315 -11.34 -1.03 -1.16
N ARG A 316 -10.99 0.26 -1.00
CA ARG A 316 -10.98 0.92 0.31
C ARG A 316 -12.38 1.00 0.94
N LEU A 317 -13.41 1.25 0.14
CA LEU A 317 -14.81 1.23 0.59
C LEU A 317 -15.23 -0.16 1.08
N LEU A 318 -14.91 -1.21 0.31
CA LEU A 318 -15.21 -2.60 0.67
C LEU A 318 -14.53 -2.99 1.98
N ILE A 319 -13.22 -2.77 2.13
CA ILE A 319 -12.52 -3.15 3.35
C ILE A 319 -12.98 -2.33 4.57
N THR A 320 -13.44 -1.10 4.36
CA THR A 320 -13.98 -0.27 5.44
C THR A 320 -15.28 -0.87 5.96
N HIS A 321 -16.15 -1.29 5.05
CA HIS A 321 -17.37 -2.01 5.41
C HIS A 321 -17.06 -3.31 6.18
N ASP A 322 -16.11 -4.10 5.68
CA ASP A 322 -15.70 -5.36 6.32
C ASP A 322 -15.11 -5.13 7.71
N ALA A 323 -14.23 -4.15 7.85
CA ALA A 323 -13.57 -3.82 9.12
C ALA A 323 -14.57 -3.33 10.18
N ILE A 324 -15.61 -2.59 9.78
CA ILE A 324 -16.70 -2.17 10.67
C ILE A 324 -17.49 -3.39 11.16
N ASN A 325 -17.84 -4.31 10.26
CA ASN A 325 -18.59 -5.51 10.62
C ASN A 325 -17.77 -6.46 11.50
N ASP A 326 -16.47 -6.61 11.21
CA ASP A 326 -15.52 -7.37 12.03
C ASP A 326 -15.40 -6.77 13.44
N ALA A 327 -15.15 -5.46 13.56
CA ALA A 327 -15.05 -4.77 14.85
C ALA A 327 -16.34 -4.90 15.68
N ARG A 328 -17.51 -4.74 15.05
CA ARG A 328 -18.81 -4.97 15.71
C ARG A 328 -18.98 -6.39 16.20
N SER A 329 -18.57 -7.39 15.39
CA SER A 329 -18.67 -8.79 15.78
C SER A 329 -17.77 -9.17 16.96
N LYS A 330 -16.64 -8.46 17.12
CA LYS A 330 -15.73 -8.56 18.27
C LYS A 330 -16.20 -7.76 19.50
N GLY A 331 -17.30 -7.01 19.39
CA GLY A 331 -17.80 -6.12 20.45
C GLY A 331 -17.06 -4.79 20.57
N ASP A 332 -16.12 -4.48 19.68
CA ASP A 332 -15.32 -3.25 19.70
C ASP A 332 -16.04 -2.11 18.96
N GLN A 333 -17.06 -1.54 19.61
CA GLN A 333 -17.84 -0.43 19.06
C GLN A 333 -17.00 0.84 18.85
N GLY A 334 -15.98 1.06 19.68
CA GLY A 334 -15.09 2.22 19.56
C GLY A 334 -14.29 2.20 18.27
N ARG A 335 -13.75 1.02 17.91
CA ARG A 335 -13.03 0.84 16.64
C ARG A 335 -13.96 0.88 15.43
N ALA A 336 -15.16 0.30 15.54
CA ALA A 336 -16.17 0.41 14.48
C ALA A 336 -16.56 1.87 14.19
N MET A 337 -16.77 2.68 15.23
CA MET A 337 -17.02 4.12 15.09
C MET A 337 -15.82 4.88 14.53
N SER A 338 -14.59 4.47 14.87
CA SER A 338 -13.37 5.07 14.32
C SER A 338 -13.25 4.87 12.81
N PHE A 339 -13.52 3.65 12.32
CA PHE A 339 -13.57 3.37 10.87
C PHE A 339 -14.69 4.14 10.17
N MET A 340 -15.86 4.23 10.79
CA MET A 340 -16.98 4.99 10.27
C MET A 340 -16.63 6.49 10.15
N ASN A 341 -16.01 7.08 11.18
CA ASN A 341 -15.57 8.46 11.16
C ASN A 341 -14.49 8.71 10.09
N ALA A 342 -13.51 7.81 9.97
CA ALA A 342 -12.48 7.90 8.93
C ALA A 342 -13.09 7.89 7.51
N PHE A 343 -14.12 7.06 7.29
CA PHE A 343 -14.87 7.05 6.03
C PHE A 343 -15.56 8.39 5.77
N PHE A 344 -16.28 8.94 6.74
CA PHE A 344 -16.97 10.23 6.62
C PHE A 344 -16.02 11.38 6.29
N THR A 345 -14.83 11.38 6.88
CA THR A 345 -13.82 12.42 6.64
C THR A 345 -13.01 12.20 5.37
N SER A 346 -13.12 11.03 4.72
CA SER A 346 -12.36 10.71 3.52
C SER A 346 -12.94 11.36 2.26
N ASN A 347 -12.15 11.38 1.19
CA ASN A 347 -12.60 11.82 -0.13
C ASN A 347 -13.46 10.76 -0.87
N ILE A 348 -13.69 9.57 -0.29
CA ILE A 348 -14.38 8.48 -0.96
C ILE A 348 -15.85 8.83 -1.28
N PRO A 349 -16.66 9.34 -0.34
CA PRO A 349 -18.06 9.67 -0.63
C PRO A 349 -18.18 10.77 -1.70
N THR A 350 -17.33 11.80 -1.60
CA THR A 350 -17.34 12.93 -2.53
C THR A 350 -16.84 12.52 -3.92
N TYR A 351 -15.83 11.65 -4.00
CA TYR A 351 -15.34 11.09 -5.25
C TYR A 351 -16.44 10.33 -5.99
N PHE A 352 -17.12 9.39 -5.31
CA PHE A 352 -18.18 8.60 -5.95
C PHE A 352 -19.40 9.46 -6.35
N ALA A 353 -19.77 10.45 -5.54
CA ALA A 353 -20.82 11.40 -5.91
C ALA A 353 -20.47 12.15 -7.22
N LYS A 354 -19.23 12.65 -7.33
CA LYS A 354 -18.75 13.31 -8.56
C LYS A 354 -18.72 12.36 -9.76
N CYS A 355 -18.19 11.15 -9.59
CA CYS A 355 -18.10 10.16 -10.65
C CYS A 355 -19.49 9.77 -11.20
N ALA A 356 -20.47 9.59 -10.32
CA ALA A 356 -21.82 9.26 -10.73
C ALA A 356 -22.48 10.42 -11.51
N THR A 357 -22.27 11.68 -11.06
CA THR A 357 -22.81 12.85 -11.78
C THR A 357 -22.21 13.05 -13.17
N SER A 358 -20.95 12.67 -13.39
CA SER A 358 -20.28 12.85 -14.69
C SER A 358 -20.64 11.77 -15.72
N GLN A 359 -21.00 10.54 -15.30
CA GLN A 359 -21.23 9.42 -16.21
C GLN A 359 -22.71 9.12 -16.50
N VAL A 360 -23.62 9.31 -15.54
CA VAL A 360 -25.01 8.83 -15.66
C VAL A 360 -25.99 9.94 -16.07
N GLY A 361 -25.53 11.19 -16.14
CA GLY A 361 -26.39 12.35 -16.39
C GLY A 361 -27.26 12.69 -15.17
N PHE A 362 -27.43 13.98 -14.90
CA PHE A 362 -28.01 14.50 -13.65
C PHE A 362 -29.44 14.00 -13.34
N ASN A 363 -30.20 13.58 -14.35
CA ASN A 363 -31.65 13.36 -14.24
C ASN A 363 -32.07 11.92 -13.84
N GLN A 364 -31.13 10.98 -13.65
CA GLN A 364 -31.42 9.59 -13.24
C GLN A 364 -30.73 9.13 -11.94
N LEU A 365 -29.99 10.03 -11.28
CA LEU A 365 -29.30 9.73 -10.04
C LEU A 365 -30.26 9.73 -8.84
N SER A 366 -30.53 8.55 -8.27
CA SER A 366 -30.98 8.46 -6.88
C SER A 366 -29.84 8.92 -5.97
N LYS A 367 -30.14 9.52 -4.82
CA LYS A 367 -29.15 9.74 -3.75
C LYS A 367 -29.01 8.46 -2.91
N PRO A 368 -27.82 8.17 -2.34
CA PRO A 368 -27.69 7.06 -1.39
C PRO A 368 -28.60 7.31 -0.18
N ALA A 369 -29.26 6.26 0.30
CA ALA A 369 -30.25 6.33 1.40
C ALA A 369 -29.63 6.77 2.74
N ALA A 370 -28.34 6.51 2.91
CA ALA A 370 -27.54 6.97 4.05
C ALA A 370 -26.07 7.14 3.61
N ILE A 371 -25.29 7.90 4.36
CA ILE A 371 -23.85 8.06 4.14
C ILE A 371 -23.10 6.97 4.95
N THR A 372 -23.52 5.71 4.87
CA THR A 372 -22.76 4.60 5.47
C THR A 372 -22.02 3.86 4.36
N PRO A 373 -20.88 3.19 4.63
CA PRO A 373 -20.18 2.38 3.64
C PRO A 373 -21.12 1.37 2.96
N GLN A 374 -22.00 0.73 3.73
CA GLN A 374 -22.98 -0.23 3.21
C GLN A 374 -24.01 0.42 2.28
N ALA A 375 -24.57 1.56 2.67
CA ALA A 375 -25.56 2.27 1.85
C ALA A 375 -24.94 2.81 0.56
N LEU A 376 -23.68 3.28 0.62
CA LEU A 376 -22.92 3.71 -0.55
C LEU A 376 -22.63 2.54 -1.49
N LEU A 377 -22.22 1.37 -0.97
CA LEU A 377 -22.03 0.16 -1.77
C LEU A 377 -23.31 -0.27 -2.49
N LYS A 378 -24.45 -0.31 -1.79
CA LYS A 378 -25.75 -0.62 -2.39
C LYS A 378 -26.11 0.35 -3.51
N TRP A 379 -25.93 1.64 -3.26
CA TRP A 379 -26.17 2.67 -4.24
C TRP A 379 -25.28 2.53 -5.49
N LEU A 380 -23.99 2.20 -5.32
CA LEU A 380 -23.09 1.95 -6.44
C LEU A 380 -23.50 0.72 -7.26
N VAL A 381 -24.01 -0.33 -6.60
CA VAL A 381 -24.56 -1.52 -7.29
C VAL A 381 -25.78 -1.15 -8.13
N ASP A 382 -26.70 -0.34 -7.58
CA ASP A 382 -27.89 0.14 -8.31
C ASP A 382 -27.51 1.02 -9.51
N LEU A 383 -26.42 1.80 -9.39
CA LEU A 383 -25.91 2.60 -10.50
C LEU A 383 -25.25 1.76 -11.58
N GLU A 384 -24.62 0.65 -11.23
CA GLU A 384 -24.02 -0.26 -12.21
C GLU A 384 -25.08 -0.93 -13.09
N ASP A 385 -26.25 -1.25 -12.53
CA ASP A 385 -27.42 -1.69 -13.31
C ASP A 385 -27.91 -0.63 -14.30
N LYS A 386 -27.64 0.65 -14.02
CA LYS A 386 -27.96 1.79 -14.89
C LYS A 386 -26.83 2.18 -15.84
N GLY A 387 -25.75 1.39 -15.89
CA GLY A 387 -24.64 1.57 -16.83
C GLY A 387 -23.37 2.19 -16.26
N PHE A 388 -23.30 2.48 -14.95
CA PHE A 388 -22.09 2.98 -14.29
C PHE A 388 -21.13 1.83 -13.94
N LYS A 389 -20.17 1.52 -14.82
CA LYS A 389 -19.24 0.38 -14.64
C LYS A 389 -18.19 0.68 -13.56
N VAL A 390 -18.53 0.44 -12.30
CA VAL A 390 -17.66 0.67 -11.13
C VAL A 390 -16.93 -0.59 -10.70
N PHE A 391 -17.64 -1.71 -10.68
CA PHE A 391 -17.14 -2.97 -10.14
C PHE A 391 -16.66 -3.91 -11.25
N GLY A 392 -17.06 -3.65 -12.50
CA GLY A 392 -16.51 -4.34 -13.67
C GLY A 392 -16.92 -5.81 -13.67
N GLU A 393 -15.96 -6.73 -13.55
CA GLU A 393 -16.25 -8.17 -13.46
C GLU A 393 -16.63 -8.60 -12.02
N ASN A 394 -16.42 -7.75 -11.01
CA ASN A 394 -16.60 -8.09 -9.60
C ASN A 394 -18.01 -7.81 -9.05
N VAL A 395 -18.94 -7.33 -9.89
CA VAL A 395 -20.30 -6.93 -9.46
C VAL A 395 -21.03 -8.05 -8.72
N SER A 396 -21.02 -9.25 -9.31
CA SER A 396 -21.73 -10.43 -8.80
C SER A 396 -21.24 -10.79 -7.40
N ARG A 397 -19.91 -10.80 -7.23
CA ARG A 397 -19.26 -11.08 -5.96
C ARG A 397 -19.59 -10.05 -4.88
N ILE A 398 -19.66 -8.77 -5.24
CA ILE A 398 -20.05 -7.70 -4.31
C ILE A 398 -21.52 -7.83 -3.93
N ARG A 399 -22.41 -8.19 -4.87
CA ARG A 399 -23.83 -8.46 -4.57
C ARG A 399 -23.99 -9.61 -3.60
N GLU A 400 -23.32 -10.74 -3.85
CA GLU A 400 -23.34 -11.90 -2.95
C GLU A 400 -22.91 -11.51 -1.53
N ARG A 401 -21.85 -10.71 -1.43
CA ARG A 401 -21.34 -10.20 -0.15
C ARG A 401 -22.36 -9.34 0.60
N LEU A 402 -22.99 -8.40 -0.10
CA LEU A 402 -24.02 -7.53 0.49
C LEU A 402 -25.26 -8.31 0.93
N MET A 403 -25.69 -9.29 0.14
CA MET A 403 -26.84 -10.16 0.46
C MET A 403 -26.57 -11.02 1.71
N TYR A 404 -25.35 -11.57 1.83
CA TYR A 404 -24.96 -12.34 3.01
C TYR A 404 -25.01 -11.50 4.29
N ASP A 405 -24.54 -10.26 4.24
CA ASP A 405 -24.55 -9.35 5.40
C ASP A 405 -25.96 -8.91 5.81
N GLU A 406 -26.89 -8.76 4.87
CA GLU A 406 -28.30 -8.52 5.18
C GLU A 406 -28.94 -9.68 5.91
N VAL A 407 -28.66 -10.91 5.47
CA VAL A 407 -29.11 -12.13 6.14
C VAL A 407 -28.51 -12.20 7.54
N LYS A 408 -27.19 -12.02 7.68
CA LYS A 408 -26.49 -12.04 8.97
C LYS A 408 -27.03 -10.99 9.94
N ASN A 409 -27.19 -9.74 9.48
CA ASN A 409 -27.72 -8.66 10.30
C ASN A 409 -29.20 -8.86 10.64
N GLY A 410 -29.99 -9.44 9.73
CA GLY A 410 -31.39 -9.80 9.96
C GLY A 410 -31.55 -10.91 11.02
N TYR A 411 -30.64 -11.90 11.03
CA TYR A 411 -30.59 -12.92 12.08
C TYR A 411 -30.12 -12.35 13.43
N HIS A 412 -29.11 -11.47 13.43
CA HIS A 412 -28.62 -10.84 14.66
C HIS A 412 -29.65 -9.88 15.26
N SER A 413 -30.33 -9.08 14.43
CA SER A 413 -31.46 -8.24 14.84
C SER A 413 -32.61 -9.08 15.41
N ARG A 414 -32.92 -10.25 14.83
CA ARG A 414 -33.94 -11.16 15.38
C ARG A 414 -33.54 -11.78 16.72
N MET A 415 -32.25 -12.02 16.95
CA MET A 415 -31.74 -12.54 18.23
C MET A 415 -31.65 -11.48 19.33
N THR A 416 -31.48 -10.19 18.99
CA THR A 416 -31.45 -9.09 19.97
C THR A 416 -32.84 -8.54 20.32
N HIS A 417 -33.93 -9.09 19.77
CA HIS A 417 -35.31 -8.73 20.12
C HIS A 417 -35.91 -9.55 21.28
N SER A 418 -35.11 -10.26 22.08
CA SER A 418 -35.61 -11.00 23.26
C SER A 418 -35.30 -10.36 24.62
N ASP A 419 -34.92 -9.09 24.68
CA ASP A 419 -34.67 -8.41 25.97
C ASP A 419 -35.25 -6.98 26.01
N ALA A 420 -36.41 -6.81 25.39
CA ALA A 420 -37.18 -5.55 25.40
C ALA A 420 -38.15 -5.48 26.61
N ASP A 421 -37.71 -5.96 27.77
CA ASP A 421 -38.50 -5.96 29.01
C ASP A 421 -37.75 -5.31 30.18
N LEU A 422 -36.92 -4.30 29.90
CA LEU A 422 -36.38 -3.41 30.93
C LEU A 422 -36.40 -1.98 30.39
N PHE A 423 -36.91 -1.06 31.22
CA PHE A 423 -37.13 0.38 30.97
C PHE A 423 -38.51 0.81 30.44
N PHE A 424 -39.59 0.29 31.04
CA PHE A 424 -40.77 1.13 31.29
C PHE A 424 -40.64 1.76 32.67
N ILE A 425 -40.31 3.07 32.72
CA ILE A 425 -40.54 3.86 33.93
C ILE A 425 -42.03 4.21 33.93
N ASP A 426 -42.78 3.41 34.70
CA ASP A 426 -44.14 3.70 35.14
C ASP A 426 -44.14 5.03 35.92
N LYS A 427 -44.68 6.09 35.31
CA LYS A 427 -45.04 7.30 36.06
C LYS A 427 -46.44 7.10 36.61
N GLN A 428 -46.53 6.51 37.79
CA GLN A 428 -47.75 6.58 38.60
C GLN A 428 -48.06 8.03 38.93
N SER A 429 -49.18 8.47 38.37
CA SER A 429 -49.91 9.69 38.66
C SER A 429 -50.50 9.65 40.06
N GLY A 430 -50.21 10.66 40.87
CA GLY A 430 -51.00 11.03 42.05
C GLY A 430 -51.37 12.51 41.93
N GLY A 431 -52.66 12.79 41.74
CA GLY A 431 -53.16 14.17 41.64
C GLY A 431 -54.64 14.20 41.26
N GLU A 432 -55.49 14.33 42.27
CA GLU A 432 -56.95 14.40 42.22
C GLU A 432 -57.51 15.70 41.58
N VAL A 433 -58.61 15.52 40.84
CA VAL A 433 -59.85 16.35 40.80
C VAL A 433 -59.89 17.67 39.98
N MET A 434 -60.67 17.62 38.87
CA MET A 434 -61.82 18.48 38.44
C MET A 434 -61.54 20.00 38.22
N ASP A 435 -62.00 20.73 37.19
CA ASP A 435 -63.07 20.58 36.18
C ASP A 435 -62.95 21.65 35.06
N THR A 436 -63.75 21.47 34.00
CA THR A 436 -64.33 22.46 33.04
C THR A 436 -63.58 23.04 31.82
N ARG A 437 -64.11 22.62 30.65
CA ARG A 437 -64.58 23.39 29.46
C ARG A 437 -63.60 23.89 28.37
N ALA A 438 -63.68 23.19 27.24
CA ALA A 438 -64.01 23.64 25.87
C ALA A 438 -63.25 24.80 25.20
N GLY A 439 -62.68 24.51 24.01
CA GLY A 439 -62.42 25.48 22.95
C GLY A 439 -61.15 25.23 22.13
N GLU A 440 -61.33 24.71 20.92
CA GLU A 440 -60.60 24.97 19.64
C GLU A 440 -59.12 25.39 19.67
N ASP A 441 -58.24 24.55 19.09
CA ASP A 441 -57.52 24.83 17.83
C ASP A 441 -56.46 23.73 17.55
N GLU A 442 -56.50 23.17 16.34
CA GLU A 442 -55.45 22.31 15.80
C GLU A 442 -54.32 23.17 15.23
N GLU A 443 -53.12 23.13 15.82
CA GLU A 443 -51.88 23.26 15.07
C GLU A 443 -50.65 22.76 15.85
N ALA A 444 -49.81 21.99 15.15
CA ALA A 444 -48.39 21.69 15.38
C ALA A 444 -47.93 21.03 16.70
N VAL A 445 -47.32 19.84 16.59
CA VAL A 445 -46.17 19.49 17.45
C VAL A 445 -45.07 18.89 16.57
N GLU A 446 -44.24 19.78 16.03
CA GLU A 446 -42.91 19.45 15.54
C GLU A 446 -41.96 19.18 16.72
N MET A 447 -40.97 18.34 16.43
CA MET A 447 -39.95 17.81 17.31
C MET A 447 -38.96 18.91 17.75
N GLU A 448 -39.13 19.47 18.95
CA GLU A 448 -38.25 20.53 19.48
C GLU A 448 -37.88 20.32 20.96
N THR A 449 -37.26 19.17 21.29
CA THR A 449 -36.82 18.86 22.67
C THR A 449 -35.31 18.88 22.87
N ALA A 450 -34.50 19.01 21.82
CA ALA A 450 -33.03 19.06 21.93
C ALA A 450 -32.47 20.50 22.01
N ASP A 451 -33.06 21.46 21.30
CA ASP A 451 -32.57 22.85 21.22
C ASP A 451 -32.79 23.64 22.52
N ASN A 452 -33.87 23.34 23.25
CA ASN A 452 -34.17 23.99 24.53
C ASN A 452 -33.16 23.64 25.64
N ALA A 453 -32.60 22.44 25.63
CA ALA A 453 -31.58 22.03 26.60
C ALA A 453 -30.23 22.72 26.34
N PHE A 454 -29.87 22.92 25.07
CA PHE A 454 -28.64 23.63 24.68
C PHE A 454 -28.74 25.13 24.97
N MET A 455 -29.89 25.75 24.68
CA MET A 455 -30.16 27.16 24.97
C MET A 455 -30.19 27.45 26.48
N ALA A 456 -30.73 26.54 27.31
CA ALA A 456 -30.72 26.66 28.76
C ALA A 456 -29.30 26.59 29.35
N ALA A 457 -28.44 25.72 28.82
CA ALA A 457 -27.05 25.60 29.25
C ALA A 457 -26.21 26.83 28.88
N ALA A 458 -26.44 27.41 27.70
CA ALA A 458 -25.74 28.62 27.24
C ALA A 458 -26.11 29.88 28.05
N GLN A 459 -27.36 29.98 28.53
CA GLN A 459 -27.81 31.10 29.36
C GLN A 459 -27.27 31.04 30.79
N SER A 460 -26.95 29.85 31.31
CA SER A 460 -26.38 29.67 32.66
C SER A 460 -24.94 30.19 32.80
N MET A 461 -24.21 30.45 31.70
CA MET A 461 -22.82 30.93 31.76
C MET A 461 -22.65 32.45 31.72
N LYS A 462 -23.74 33.23 31.59
CA LYS A 462 -23.67 34.70 31.41
C LYS A 462 -24.03 35.55 32.64
N ALA A 463 -24.24 34.96 33.80
CA ALA A 463 -24.63 35.70 35.01
C ALA A 463 -23.58 35.63 36.13
N MET A 464 -22.46 36.34 35.98
CA MET A 464 -21.76 36.92 37.13
C MET A 464 -20.99 38.20 36.76
N THR A 465 -21.60 39.31 37.18
CA THR A 465 -21.01 40.53 37.77
C THR A 465 -20.11 41.45 36.92
N ASN A 466 -20.76 42.56 36.56
CA ASN A 466 -20.39 43.97 36.82
C ASN A 466 -19.20 44.62 36.11
N GLY A 467 -19.56 45.61 35.27
CA GLY A 467 -18.97 46.95 35.42
C GLY A 467 -18.67 47.69 34.12
N MET A 468 -19.32 48.84 33.96
CA MET A 468 -18.81 50.05 33.29
C MET A 468 -19.08 50.28 31.77
N ARG A 469 -20.22 50.95 31.54
CA ARG A 469 -20.44 52.19 30.75
C ARG A 469 -20.04 52.24 29.25
N LYS A 470 -21.08 52.24 28.41
CA LYS A 470 -21.11 52.66 26.99
C LYS A 470 -20.53 54.08 26.76
N ARG A 471 -19.76 54.25 25.70
CA ARG A 471 -19.73 55.45 24.83
C ARG A 471 -19.70 55.04 23.36
N LYS A 472 -20.36 55.88 22.56
CA LYS A 472 -20.67 55.83 21.13
C LYS A 472 -19.60 56.63 20.38
N ASP A 473 -18.99 56.09 19.33
CA ASP A 473 -18.78 56.85 18.08
C ASP A 473 -18.36 55.98 16.88
N CYS A 474 -18.55 56.57 15.70
CA CYS A 474 -18.55 56.04 14.35
C CYS A 474 -17.14 56.00 13.71
N GLY A 475 -16.96 55.20 12.65
CA GLY A 475 -16.10 55.59 11.52
C GLY A 475 -15.04 54.59 11.02
N ALA A 476 -15.18 54.29 9.72
CA ALA A 476 -14.16 53.97 8.71
C ALA A 476 -13.28 52.71 8.87
N GLU A 477 -13.47 51.79 7.92
CA GLU A 477 -12.56 50.70 7.58
C GLU A 477 -11.35 51.25 6.81
N ASP A 478 -10.13 50.97 7.31
CA ASP A 478 -9.00 50.68 6.42
C ASP A 478 -7.88 49.90 7.13
N ALA A 479 -7.40 48.89 6.41
CA ALA A 479 -6.10 48.22 6.43
C ALA A 479 -5.42 47.70 7.74
N ASN A 480 -5.30 46.36 7.74
CA ASN A 480 -4.18 45.50 8.17
C ASN A 480 -3.87 45.22 9.66
N VAL A 481 -3.45 43.95 9.83
CA VAL A 481 -2.58 43.32 10.86
C VAL A 481 -3.30 42.29 11.75
N VAL A 482 -3.19 41.02 11.37
CA VAL A 482 -3.38 39.88 12.29
C VAL A 482 -2.01 39.23 12.53
N LYS A 483 -1.56 39.30 13.78
CA LYS A 483 -0.30 38.74 14.28
C LYS A 483 -0.44 37.23 14.46
N PHE A 484 0.50 36.47 13.88
CA PHE A 484 0.73 35.07 14.22
C PHE A 484 1.36 34.97 15.61
N VAL A 485 0.71 34.21 16.50
CA VAL A 485 1.25 33.85 17.82
C VAL A 485 2.13 32.62 17.66
N LYS A 486 3.44 32.81 17.83
CA LYS A 486 4.48 31.78 17.86
C LYS A 486 4.56 31.20 19.29
N TYR A 487 4.28 29.91 19.46
CA TYR A 487 4.64 29.21 20.69
C TYR A 487 6.08 28.70 20.59
N LYS A 488 6.93 29.13 21.53
CA LYS A 488 8.23 28.53 21.84
C LYS A 488 7.98 27.29 22.70
N VAL A 489 8.68 26.19 22.41
CA VAL A 489 8.92 25.10 23.36
C VAL A 489 10.42 25.11 23.63
N GLU A 490 10.78 25.31 24.89
CA GLU A 490 12.15 25.31 25.38
C GLU A 490 12.63 23.88 25.66
N ASP A 491 13.92 23.71 25.39
CA ASP A 491 14.78 22.57 25.69
C ASP A 491 14.78 22.17 27.17
N SER A 492 14.76 20.86 27.43
CA SER A 492 15.52 20.28 28.54
C SER A 492 16.12 18.92 28.17
N SER A 493 17.34 18.99 27.65
CA SER A 493 18.54 18.20 28.00
C SER A 493 18.40 16.73 28.42
N VAL A 494 18.88 15.82 27.55
CA VAL A 494 19.82 14.76 27.94
C VAL A 494 20.93 14.71 26.88
N LYS A 495 22.15 15.06 27.32
CA LYS A 495 23.39 15.05 26.55
C LYS A 495 24.13 13.71 26.71
N ASP A 496 24.92 13.41 25.69
CA ASP A 496 26.13 12.57 25.68
C ASP A 496 26.00 11.05 25.80
N TYR A 497 26.03 10.35 24.65
CA TYR A 497 26.86 9.16 24.41
C TYR A 497 27.02 8.90 22.89
N PHE A 498 27.93 9.62 22.25
CA PHE A 498 28.61 9.13 21.03
C PHE A 498 30.10 9.47 21.15
N LEU A 499 30.85 8.54 21.74
CA LEU A 499 32.30 8.49 21.60
C LEU A 499 32.63 7.39 20.60
N SER A 500 33.18 7.81 19.46
CA SER A 500 33.89 6.97 18.52
C SER A 500 35.17 6.47 19.18
N ALA A 501 35.26 5.18 19.45
CA ALA A 501 36.50 4.52 19.82
C ALA A 501 37.28 4.18 18.53
N ASN A 502 38.29 4.98 18.23
CA ASN A 502 39.32 4.67 17.24
C ASN A 502 40.64 4.45 18.01
N ASN A 503 41.15 3.23 17.98
CA ASN A 503 42.55 2.84 18.18
C ASN A 503 42.78 1.76 17.12
N GLY A 504 43.70 1.83 16.16
CA GLY A 504 44.87 2.68 15.97
C GLY A 504 45.92 1.77 15.35
N MET A 505 46.52 2.15 14.21
CA MET A 505 47.90 1.81 13.83
C MET A 505 48.30 2.52 12.52
N SER A 506 49.13 3.56 12.70
CA SER A 506 50.34 3.89 11.93
C SER A 506 50.31 3.90 10.40
N SER A 507 50.43 5.10 9.81
CA SER A 507 51.65 5.45 9.05
C SER A 507 51.71 6.96 8.83
N GLY A 508 52.81 7.59 9.25
CA GLY A 508 53.04 9.03 9.07
C GLY A 508 53.72 9.35 7.74
N SER A 509 53.38 10.50 7.19
CA SER A 509 54.27 11.35 6.40
C SER A 509 53.68 12.76 6.33
N GLU A 510 54.31 13.70 7.04
CA GLU A 510 54.22 15.14 6.77
C GLU A 510 54.80 15.42 5.39
N VAL A 511 54.11 16.16 4.52
CA VAL A 511 54.69 17.26 3.71
C VAL A 511 53.58 18.27 3.35
N GLU A 512 53.99 19.53 3.34
CA GLU A 512 53.30 20.81 3.18
C GLU A 512 52.40 20.98 1.93
N ASN A 513 51.35 21.79 2.08
CA ASN A 513 50.71 22.48 0.97
C ASN A 513 51.66 23.49 0.33
N PRO A 514 51.54 23.75 -0.98
CA PRO A 514 51.74 25.08 -1.52
C PRO A 514 50.43 25.73 -2.00
N GLN A 515 50.44 27.06 -1.93
CA GLN A 515 49.41 27.99 -2.34
C GLN A 515 49.40 28.25 -3.86
N SER A 516 48.23 28.73 -4.31
CA SER A 516 47.85 29.59 -5.46
C SER A 516 48.84 29.98 -6.57
N ASP A 517 48.25 30.01 -7.78
CA ASP A 517 48.46 30.91 -8.93
C ASP A 517 49.83 30.93 -9.63
N ASP A 518 49.87 30.54 -10.91
CA ASP A 518 49.92 31.48 -12.06
C ASP A 518 50.18 30.77 -13.41
N GLU A 519 49.49 31.27 -14.44
CA GLU A 519 49.89 31.48 -15.84
C GLU A 519 50.52 30.37 -16.74
N MET A 520 49.76 30.07 -17.82
CA MET A 520 50.11 30.06 -19.26
C MET A 520 51.26 29.22 -19.89
N GLU A 521 51.01 28.91 -21.18
CA GLU A 521 51.85 28.41 -22.30
C GLU A 521 52.11 26.89 -22.38
N GLU A 522 51.51 26.17 -23.34
CA GLU A 522 51.79 26.03 -24.80
C GLU A 522 52.88 25.01 -25.14
N THR A 523 52.50 24.02 -25.98
CA THR A 523 53.32 23.19 -26.91
C THR A 523 54.42 22.27 -26.32
N ASP A 524 54.68 21.04 -26.75
CA ASP A 524 54.41 20.26 -27.98
C ASP A 524 54.01 18.80 -27.66
#